data_AF-A0A6A0HFV8-F1
#
_entry.id   AF-A0A6A0HFV8-F1
#
_cell.length_a   1.000
_cell.length_b   1.000
_cell.length_c   1.000
_cell.angle_alpha   90.00
_cell.angle_beta   90.00
_cell.angle_gamma   90.00
#
_symmetry.space_group_name_H-M   'P 1'
#
loop_
_entity.id
_entity.type
_entity.pdbx_description
1 polymer ?
#
loop_
_entity_poly.entity_id
_entity_poly.type
_entity_poly.pdbx_seq_one_letter_code
_entity_poly.pdbx_strand_id
1 'polypeptide(L)'
;MLCFGLSVAPYPDSVSTGTSFRSKPRKAAGPDKVACRLLRATAAELAPALSVLFNRSLSTGVVPAICKHALMQPVFTNGNSNQAAYYRPISLACVCCKLLEYIIRSEVTDHLDRAQQQSQRRAIWLPQEEVL
;
A
#
# COMPACT_ATOMS: atom_id res chain seq x y z
N MET A 1 -8.50 -25.83 11.35
CA MET A 1 -7.30 -25.56 10.53
C MET A 1 -7.80 -24.94 9.22
N LEU A 2 -8.04 -23.62 9.23
CA LEU A 2 -8.64 -22.92 8.09
C LEU A 2 -7.56 -22.64 7.04
N CYS A 3 -7.55 -23.45 5.98
CA CYS A 3 -6.86 -23.13 4.74
C CYS A 3 -7.56 -21.93 4.08
N PHE A 4 -7.11 -20.71 4.37
CA PHE A 4 -7.40 -19.56 3.52
C PHE A 4 -6.57 -19.70 2.25
N GLY A 5 -7.21 -20.20 1.19
CA GLY A 5 -6.66 -20.34 -0.14
C GLY A 5 -6.41 -18.99 -0.83
N LEU A 6 -5.43 -18.24 -0.34
CA LEU A 6 -4.67 -17.36 -1.21
C LEU A 6 -3.77 -18.28 -2.04
N SER A 7 -4.30 -18.74 -3.18
CA SER A 7 -3.43 -19.18 -4.27
C SER A 7 -2.54 -17.99 -4.59
N VAL A 8 -1.30 -18.04 -4.09
CA VAL A 8 -0.25 -17.11 -4.49
C VAL A 8 0.10 -17.52 -5.92
N ALA A 9 -0.74 -17.09 -6.86
CA ALA A 9 -0.34 -17.10 -8.25
C ALA A 9 1.00 -16.33 -8.29
N PRO A 10 2.07 -16.90 -8.87
CA PRO A 10 3.29 -16.14 -9.09
C PRO A 10 2.88 -14.86 -9.81
N TYR A 11 3.08 -13.72 -9.14
CA TYR A 11 2.81 -12.43 -9.77
C TYR A 11 3.62 -12.43 -11.06
N PRO A 12 2.98 -12.27 -12.24
CA PRO A 12 3.63 -12.56 -13.50
C PRO A 12 4.95 -11.80 -13.59
N ASP A 13 5.98 -12.44 -14.14
CA ASP A 13 7.34 -11.91 -14.32
C ASP A 13 7.41 -10.64 -15.20
N SER A 14 6.26 -10.09 -15.56
CA SER A 14 6.10 -8.74 -16.06
C SER A 14 5.14 -8.02 -15.12
N VAL A 15 5.64 -6.96 -14.47
CA VAL A 15 4.80 -5.88 -13.94
C VAL A 15 3.96 -5.37 -15.11
N SER A 16 2.78 -5.96 -15.32
CA SER A 16 1.86 -5.63 -16.40
C SER A 16 1.21 -4.29 -16.09
N THR A 17 1.84 -3.22 -16.57
CA THR A 17 1.28 -2.01 -17.22
C THR A 17 -0.06 -1.41 -16.75
N GLY A 18 -0.55 -1.68 -15.54
CA GLY A 18 -1.88 -1.23 -15.07
C GLY A 18 -1.86 -0.51 -13.72
N THR A 19 -1.10 -0.99 -12.74
CA THR A 19 -0.99 -0.38 -11.40
C THR A 19 0.09 0.69 -11.39
N SER A 20 -0.22 1.87 -11.92
CA SER A 20 0.69 3.01 -11.87
C SER A 20 0.83 3.54 -10.43
N PHE A 21 1.92 3.19 -9.75
CA PHE A 21 2.29 3.83 -8.49
C PHE A 21 2.57 5.32 -8.72
N ARG A 22 1.53 6.15 -8.54
CA ARG A 22 1.56 7.57 -8.82
C ARG A 22 2.15 8.35 -7.64
N SER A 23 3.47 8.24 -7.45
CA SER A 23 4.21 9.13 -6.54
C SER A 23 4.58 10.45 -7.24
N LYS A 24 4.43 11.58 -6.54
CA LYS A 24 4.90 12.89 -7.04
C LYS A 24 6.44 12.90 -7.06
N PRO A 25 7.10 13.46 -8.08
CA PRO A 25 8.56 13.43 -8.21
C PRO A 25 9.28 14.25 -7.12
N ARG A 26 8.65 15.31 -6.61
CA ARG A 26 9.09 16.11 -5.46
C ARG A 26 8.42 15.62 -4.18
N LYS A 27 8.74 14.40 -3.75
CA LYS A 27 8.39 13.89 -2.42
C LYS A 27 9.65 13.80 -1.60
N ALA A 28 9.55 14.07 -0.30
CA ALA A 28 10.64 13.87 0.63
C ALA A 28 11.07 12.40 0.62
N ALA A 29 12.38 12.18 0.68
CA ALA A 29 12.95 10.85 0.77
C ALA A 29 12.65 10.23 2.14
N GLY A 30 12.63 8.90 2.20
CA GLY A 30 12.51 8.17 3.45
C GLY A 30 13.86 8.09 4.19
N PRO A 31 13.98 7.19 5.19
CA PRO A 31 15.22 6.96 5.92
C PRO A 31 16.37 6.48 5.02
N ASP A 32 16.05 5.90 3.86
CA ASP A 32 17.00 5.44 2.84
C ASP A 32 17.59 6.57 1.99
N LYS A 33 17.09 7.81 2.12
CA LYS A 33 17.49 8.98 1.34
C LYS A 33 17.32 8.80 -0.19
N VAL A 34 16.57 7.80 -0.62
CA VAL A 34 16.29 7.55 -2.04
C VAL A 34 15.13 8.44 -2.49
N ALA A 35 15.39 9.29 -3.48
CA ALA A 35 14.35 10.13 -4.07
C ALA A 35 13.43 9.32 -4.99
N CYS A 36 12.12 9.60 -4.95
CA CYS A 36 11.15 8.97 -5.87
C CYS A 36 11.52 9.15 -7.35
N ARG A 37 12.19 10.27 -7.70
CA ARG A 37 12.63 10.53 -9.07
C ARG A 37 13.64 9.49 -9.55
N LEU A 38 14.55 9.05 -8.68
CA LEU A 38 15.55 8.05 -9.03
C LEU A 38 14.89 6.71 -9.33
N LEU A 39 14.00 6.25 -8.44
CA LEU A 39 13.26 5.00 -8.64
C LEU A 39 12.41 4.99 -9.90
N ARG A 40 11.85 6.14 -10.28
CA ARG A 40 11.13 6.27 -11.56
C ARG A 40 12.05 6.18 -12.77
N ALA A 41 13.24 6.78 -12.68
CA ALA A 41 14.21 6.72 -13.76
C ALA A 41 14.80 5.31 -13.94
N THR A 42 14.97 4.56 -12.84
CA THR A 42 15.50 3.20 -12.84
C THR A 42 14.42 2.13 -12.65
N ALA A 43 13.16 2.43 -12.98
CA ALA A 43 12.04 1.56 -12.69
C ALA A 43 12.13 0.22 -13.43
N ALA A 44 12.56 0.24 -14.70
CA ALA A 44 12.70 -0.96 -15.51
C ALA A 44 13.73 -1.95 -14.91
N GLU A 45 14.87 -1.42 -14.49
CA GLU A 45 15.96 -2.22 -13.90
C GLU A 45 15.62 -2.76 -12.51
N LEU A 46 14.91 -1.96 -11.71
CA LEU A 46 14.56 -2.33 -10.33
C LEU A 46 13.31 -3.20 -10.24
N ALA A 47 12.41 -3.16 -11.23
CA ALA A 47 11.18 -3.93 -11.27
C ALA A 47 11.40 -5.43 -10.97
N PRO A 48 12.30 -6.17 -11.66
CA PRO A 48 12.48 -7.60 -11.39
C PRO A 48 12.96 -7.88 -9.96
N ALA A 49 13.90 -7.09 -9.45
CA ALA A 49 14.42 -7.25 -8.09
C ALA A 49 13.35 -6.96 -7.03
N LEU A 50 12.56 -5.90 -7.22
CA LEU A 50 11.47 -5.54 -6.31
C LEU A 50 10.33 -6.56 -6.37
N SER A 51 9.99 -7.10 -7.54
CA SER A 51 8.99 -8.15 -7.70
C SER A 51 9.36 -9.40 -6.90
N VAL A 52 10.59 -9.88 -7.01
CA VAL A 52 11.06 -11.03 -6.22
C VAL A 52 10.99 -10.74 -4.72
N LEU A 53 11.41 -9.54 -4.31
CA LEU A 53 11.36 -9.13 -2.90
C LEU A 53 9.93 -9.08 -2.35
N PHE A 54 9.00 -8.48 -3.09
CA PHE A 54 7.61 -8.33 -2.67
C PHE A 54 6.87 -9.66 -2.68
N ASN A 55 7.06 -10.49 -3.69
CA ASN A 55 6.48 -11.83 -3.73
C ASN A 55 6.94 -12.69 -2.54
N ARG A 56 8.23 -12.62 -2.17
CA ARG A 56 8.74 -13.26 -0.95
C ARG A 56 8.12 -12.69 0.31
N SER A 57 7.98 -11.37 0.40
CA SER A 57 7.35 -10.72 1.55
C SER A 57 5.89 -11.16 1.73
N LEU A 58 5.12 -11.20 0.63
CA LEU A 58 3.71 -11.61 0.63
C LEU A 58 3.54 -13.10 0.95
N SER A 59 4.37 -13.97 0.36
CA SER A 59 4.29 -15.43 0.60
C SER A 59 4.71 -15.83 2.01
N THR A 60 5.69 -15.15 2.60
CA THR A 60 6.15 -15.42 3.98
C THR A 60 5.34 -14.69 5.04
N GLY A 61 4.56 -13.68 4.65
CA GLY A 61 3.93 -12.75 5.59
C GLY A 61 4.92 -11.85 6.35
N VAL A 62 6.20 -11.83 5.94
CA VAL A 62 7.24 -11.05 6.61
C VAL A 62 7.55 -9.80 5.78
N VAL A 63 7.32 -8.64 6.38
CA VAL A 63 7.63 -7.34 5.76
C VAL A 63 9.12 -6.99 5.95
N PRO A 64 9.81 -6.43 4.93
CA PRO A 64 11.21 -6.01 5.06
C PRO A 64 11.45 -5.10 6.26
N ALA A 65 12.59 -5.27 6.94
CA ALA A 65 12.94 -4.49 8.13
C ALA A 65 12.92 -2.98 7.88
N ILE A 66 13.31 -2.55 6.68
CA ILE A 66 13.30 -1.13 6.30
C ILE A 66 11.88 -0.52 6.25
N CYS A 67 10.85 -1.34 6.01
CA CYS A 67 9.46 -0.88 6.04
C CYS A 67 8.91 -0.69 7.45
N LYS A 68 9.58 -1.28 8.45
CA LYS A 68 9.21 -1.12 9.86
C LYS A 68 9.75 0.19 10.45
N HIS A 69 10.61 0.89 9.72
CA HIS A 69 11.22 2.14 10.13
C HIS A 69 10.73 3.29 9.26
N ALA A 70 10.47 4.43 9.89
CA ALA A 70 10.11 5.66 9.20
C ALA A 70 10.83 6.85 9.84
N LEU A 71 11.15 7.85 9.02
CA LEU A 71 11.70 9.11 9.51
C LEU A 71 10.54 9.99 10.01
N MET A 72 10.57 10.37 11.28
CA MET A 72 9.58 11.28 11.86
C MET A 72 9.98 12.72 11.58
N GLN A 73 9.15 13.44 10.82
CA GLN A 73 9.39 14.84 10.49
C GLN A 73 8.22 15.71 10.93
N PRO A 74 8.45 16.78 11.73
CA PRO A 74 7.38 17.70 12.09
C PRO A 74 6.98 18.56 10.88
N VAL A 75 5.68 18.67 10.63
CA VAL A 75 5.10 19.58 9.63
C VAL A 75 4.24 20.60 10.34
N PHE A 76 4.56 21.87 10.10
CA PHE A 76 3.79 22.99 10.62
C PHE A 76 2.37 22.98 10.03
N THR A 77 1.37 23.17 10.88
CA THR A 77 -0.03 23.24 10.46
C THR A 77 -0.50 24.68 10.30
N ASN A 78 -0.52 25.47 11.37
CA ASN A 78 -1.10 26.82 11.45
C ASN A 78 -0.73 27.48 12.79
N GLY A 79 -0.88 28.80 12.94
CA GLY A 79 -0.63 29.49 14.21
C GLY A 79 0.81 30.01 14.36
N ASN A 80 1.39 29.85 15.55
CA ASN A 80 2.74 30.34 15.85
C ASN A 80 3.79 29.24 15.58
N SER A 81 4.72 29.49 14.66
CA SER A 81 5.81 28.54 14.33
C SER A 81 6.78 28.28 15.47
N ASN A 82 6.78 29.11 16.52
CA ASN A 82 7.67 28.94 17.66
C ASN A 82 7.07 28.01 18.74
N GLN A 83 5.81 27.58 18.59
CA GLN A 83 5.16 26.69 19.54
C GLN A 83 5.03 25.28 18.97
N ALA A 84 5.52 24.28 19.70
CA ALA A 84 5.53 22.88 19.29
C ALA A 84 4.11 22.31 19.04
N ALA A 85 3.08 22.84 19.72
CA ALA A 85 1.69 22.40 19.58
C ALA A 85 1.12 22.55 18.16
N TYR A 86 1.71 23.42 17.34
CA TYR A 86 1.29 23.67 15.96
C TYR A 86 2.04 22.85 14.90
N TYR A 87 2.77 21.83 15.35
CA TYR A 87 3.41 20.86 14.46
C TYR A 87 2.77 19.49 14.65
N ARG A 88 2.49 18.82 13.54
CA ARG A 88 2.13 17.41 13.55
C ARG A 88 3.31 16.56 13.05
N PRO A 89 3.65 15.44 13.71
CA PRO A 89 4.63 14.52 13.17
C PRO A 89 4.05 13.83 11.93
N ILE A 90 4.86 13.70 10.88
CA ILE A 90 4.58 12.85 9.73
C ILE A 90 5.63 11.75 9.62
N SER A 91 5.18 10.56 9.24
CA SER A 91 6.05 9.40 9.03
C SER A 91 6.47 9.31 7.57
N LEU A 92 7.76 9.51 7.30
CA LEU A 92 8.35 9.32 5.97
C LEU A 92 8.92 7.90 5.87
N ALA A 93 8.12 6.98 5.32
CA ALA A 93 8.61 5.65 4.94
C ALA A 93 9.41 5.69 3.63
N CYS A 94 10.27 4.69 3.42
CA CYS A 94 11.00 4.54 2.16
C CYS A 94 10.04 4.27 0.99
N VAL A 95 10.47 4.63 -0.21
CA VAL A 95 9.58 4.63 -1.38
C VAL A 95 9.20 3.21 -1.80
N CYS A 96 10.11 2.25 -1.67
CA CYS A 96 9.83 0.83 -1.96
C CYS A 96 8.78 0.25 -1.00
N CYS A 97 8.78 0.64 0.27
CA CYS A 97 7.77 0.19 1.23
C CYS A 97 6.40 0.79 0.96
N LYS A 98 6.33 2.07 0.56
CA LYS A 98 5.09 2.68 0.08
C LYS A 98 4.52 1.97 -1.16
N LEU A 99 5.39 1.41 -2.01
CA LEU A 99 4.97 0.63 -3.16
C LEU A 99 4.37 -0.72 -2.71
N LEU A 100 5.00 -1.42 -1.77
CA LEU A 100 4.46 -2.65 -1.20
C LEU A 100 3.11 -2.41 -0.48
N GLU A 101 3.02 -1.35 0.34
CA GLU A 101 1.77 -0.92 0.97
C GLU A 101 0.67 -0.63 -0.05
N TYR A 102 1.03 0.02 -1.16
CA TYR A 102 0.09 0.30 -2.25
C TYR A 102 -0.47 -0.98 -2.86
N ILE A 103 0.38 -1.96 -3.16
CA ILE A 103 -0.01 -3.27 -3.72
C ILE A 103 -0.93 -4.01 -2.75
N ILE A 104 -0.55 -4.11 -1.48
CA ILE A 104 -1.38 -4.79 -0.47
C ILE A 104 -2.73 -4.10 -0.35
N ARG A 105 -2.73 -2.76 -0.25
CA ARG A 105 -3.95 -1.99 -0.10
C ARG A 105 -4.89 -2.19 -1.29
N SER A 106 -4.39 -2.17 -2.54
CA SER A 106 -5.25 -2.37 -3.71
C SER A 106 -5.93 -3.73 -3.69
N GLU A 107 -5.18 -4.79 -3.38
CA GLU A 107 -5.75 -6.14 -3.33
C GLU A 107 -6.79 -6.28 -2.21
N VAL A 108 -6.53 -5.70 -1.04
CA VAL A 108 -7.44 -5.72 0.10
C VAL A 108 -8.71 -4.92 -0.21
N THR A 109 -8.60 -3.72 -0.76
CA THR A 109 -9.77 -2.92 -1.12
C THR A 109 -10.63 -3.62 -2.17
N ASP A 110 -10.00 -4.18 -3.20
CA ASP A 110 -10.71 -4.88 -4.27
C ASP A 110 -11.43 -6.13 -3.74
N HIS A 111 -10.82 -6.85 -2.79
CA HIS A 111 -11.45 -7.98 -2.13
C HIS A 111 -12.66 -7.56 -1.29
N LEU A 112 -12.52 -6.50 -0.48
CA LEU A 112 -13.60 -5.99 0.37
C LEU A 112 -14.76 -5.46 -0.47
N ASP A 113 -14.48 -4.76 -1.56
CA ASP A 113 -15.51 -4.22 -2.46
C ASP A 113 -16.31 -5.35 -3.11
N ARG A 114 -15.64 -6.41 -3.60
CA ARG A 114 -16.31 -7.60 -4.13
C ARG A 114 -17.17 -8.29 -3.08
N ALA A 115 -16.67 -8.43 -1.86
CA ALA A 115 -17.41 -9.05 -0.75
C ALA A 115 -18.65 -8.23 -0.35
N GLN A 116 -18.52 -6.90 -0.34
CA GLN A 116 -19.61 -5.98 -0.04
C GLN A 116 -20.70 -6.03 -1.13
N GLN A 117 -20.32 -6.03 -2.40
CA GLN A 117 -21.25 -6.17 -3.52
C GLN A 117 -22.02 -7.51 -3.47
N GLN A 118 -21.35 -8.61 -3.12
CA GLN A 118 -22.02 -9.92 -2.97
C GLN A 118 -23.03 -9.91 -1.81
N SER A 119 -22.69 -9.29 -0.69
CA SER A 119 -23.60 -9.13 0.46
C SER A 119 -24.83 -8.31 0.09
N GLN A 120 -24.66 -7.20 -0.63
CA GLN A 120 -25.76 -6.37 -1.12
C GLN A 120 -26.68 -7.12 -2.10
N ARG A 121 -26.11 -7.91 -3.01
CA ARG A 121 -26.90 -8.74 -3.95
C ARG A 121 -27.72 -9.82 -3.25
N ARG A 122 -27.22 -10.38 -2.13
CA ARG A 122 -27.97 -11.33 -1.30
C ARG A 122 -29.09 -10.66 -0.50
N ALA A 123 -28.86 -9.45 0.00
CA ALA A 123 -29.88 -8.70 0.76
C ALA A 123 -31.11 -8.31 -0.08
N ILE A 124 -30.94 -8.09 -1.39
CA ILE A 124 -32.04 -7.76 -2.31
C ILE A 124 -33.03 -8.94 -2.50
N TRP A 125 -32.61 -10.18 -2.24
CA TRP A 125 -33.43 -11.39 -2.41
C TRP A 125 -34.09 -11.89 -1.11
N LEU A 126 -33.94 -11.18 0.01
CA LEU A 126 -34.61 -11.57 1.26
C LEU A 126 -36.08 -11.13 1.20
N PRO A 127 -37.05 -12.06 1.31
CA PRO A 127 -38.46 -11.71 1.41
C PRO A 127 -38.64 -10.77 2.60
N GLN A 128 -39.26 -9.61 2.38
CA GLN A 128 -39.81 -8.82 3.48
C GLN A 128 -40.97 -9.62 4.04
N GLU A 129 -40.82 -10.21 5.22
CA GLU A 129 -41.98 -10.71 5.98
C GLU A 129 -42.93 -9.54 6.17
N GLU A 130 -44.11 -9.63 5.56
CA GLU A 130 -45.21 -8.70 5.83
C GLU A 130 -45.59 -8.83 7.31
N VAL A 131 -45.42 -7.72 8.03
CA VAL A 131 -45.91 -7.52 9.39
C VAL A 131 -47.44 -7.48 9.32
N LEU A 132 -48.09 -8.53 9.80
CA LEU A 132 -49.52 -8.54 10.17
C LEU A 132 -49.74 -7.80 11.49
#